data_AF-A0A0C2TAU4-F1
#
_entry.id   AF-A0A0C2TAU4-F1
#
_cell.length_a   1.000
_cell.length_b   1.000
_cell.length_c   1.000
_cell.angle_alpha   90.00
_cell.angle_beta   90.00
_cell.angle_gamma   90.00
#
_symmetry.space_group_name_H-M   'P 1'
#
loop_
_entity.id
_entity.type
_entity.pdbx_description
1 polymer ?
#
loop_
_entity_poly.entity_id
_entity_poly.type
_entity_poly.pdbx_seq_one_letter_code
_entity_poly.pdbx_strand_id
1 'polypeptide(L)' 'NASRYPVWASLSCDFLSIMATSVSSERAFSSAGITISKRRNRLKADIVEALQCLKCMFKRNLMFRE' A
#
# COMPACT_ATOMS: atom_id res chain seq x y z
N ASN A 1 23.19 11.34 6.63
CA ASN A 1 22.79 11.66 8.02
C ASN A 1 22.43 10.45 8.86
N ALA A 2 21.89 9.36 8.30
CA ALA A 2 21.58 8.15 9.08
C ALA A 2 22.76 7.58 9.89
N SER A 3 23.96 7.50 9.28
CA SER A 3 25.19 7.09 9.98
C SER A 3 25.68 8.09 11.03
N ARG A 4 25.30 9.37 10.91
CA ARG A 4 25.74 10.46 11.79
C ARG A 4 24.80 10.64 12.98
N TYR A 5 23.52 10.35 12.81
CA TYR A 5 22.47 10.48 13.82
C TYR A 5 21.50 9.29 13.74
N PRO A 6 21.91 8.09 14.19
CA PRO A 6 21.12 6.88 14.02
C PRO A 6 19.74 6.97 14.70
N VAL A 7 19.68 7.55 15.91
CA VAL A 7 18.42 7.72 16.67
C VAL A 7 17.47 8.73 16.02
N TRP A 8 17.99 9.86 15.55
CA TRP A 8 17.17 10.85 14.86
C TRP A 8 16.71 10.36 13.49
N ALA A 9 17.54 9.55 12.82
CA ALA A 9 17.17 8.94 11.56
C ALA A 9 16.03 7.94 11.73
N SER A 10 16.08 7.06 12.74
CA SER A 10 14.98 6.13 13.02
C SER A 10 13.70 6.90 13.37
N LEU A 11 13.79 7.89 14.26
CA LEU A 11 12.67 8.75 14.63
C LEU A 11 12.05 9.43 13.40
N SER A 12 12.89 10.02 12.53
CA SER A 12 12.40 10.68 11.32
C SER A 12 11.72 9.72 10.35
N CYS A 13 12.22 8.50 10.21
CA CYS A 13 11.59 7.47 9.39
C CYS A 13 10.23 7.08 9.95
N ASP A 14 10.09 6.94 11.27
CA ASP A 14 8.82 6.57 11.90
C ASP A 14 7.76 7.66 11.71
N PHE A 15 8.11 8.93 11.94
CA PHE A 15 7.16 10.04 11.84
C PHE A 15 6.84 10.45 10.39
N LEU A 16 7.84 10.51 9.51
CA LEU A 16 7.63 10.94 8.12
C LEU A 16 6.96 9.86 7.26
N SER A 17 7.01 8.59 7.68
CA SER A 17 6.28 7.51 7.00
C SER A 17 4.77 7.56 7.24
N ILE A 18 4.32 8.31 8.25
CA ILE A 18 2.89 8.51 8.51
C ILE A 18 2.33 9.36 7.37
N MET A 19 1.33 8.82 6.69
CA MET A 19 0.63 9.58 5.67
C MET A 19 -0.14 10.76 6.30
N ALA A 20 0.03 11.94 5.73
CA ALA A 20 -0.68 13.14 6.19
C ALA A 20 -2.19 13.16 5.85
N THR A 21 -2.64 12.35 4.89
CA THR A 21 -4.03 12.36 4.39
C THR A 21 -4.55 10.95 4.15
N SER A 22 -5.88 10.77 4.15
CA SER A 22 -6.55 9.49 3.83
C SER A 22 -6.56 9.13 2.33
N VAL A 23 -6.00 9.97 1.47
CA VAL A 23 -6.15 9.86 0.01
C VAL A 23 -5.61 8.52 -0.53
N SER A 24 -4.53 7.99 0.07
CA SER A 24 -4.00 6.69 -0.37
C SER A 24 -4.98 5.54 -0.07
N SER A 25 -5.61 5.55 1.12
CA SER A 25 -6.61 4.55 1.47
C SER A 25 -7.86 4.68 0.61
N GLU A 26 -8.34 5.89 0.35
CA GLU A 26 -9.50 6.13 -0.52
C GLU A 26 -9.24 5.66 -1.96
N ARG A 27 -8.02 5.89 -2.48
CA ARG A 27 -7.61 5.38 -3.78
C ARG A 27 -7.57 3.85 -3.81
N ALA A 28 -7.05 3.22 -2.76
CA ALA A 28 -7.04 1.76 -2.64
C ALA A 28 -8.46 1.20 -2.65
N PHE A 29 -9.37 1.76 -1.85
CA PHE A 29 -10.78 1.35 -1.79
C PHE A 29 -11.54 1.58 -3.10
N SER A 30 -11.35 2.72 -3.75
CA SER A 30 -11.94 3.00 -5.06
C SER A 30 -11.49 1.94 -6.09
N SER A 31 -10.19 1.62 -6.09
CA SER A 31 -9.65 0.59 -6.99
C SER A 31 -10.11 -0.83 -6.65
N ALA A 32 -10.35 -1.12 -5.37
CA ALA A 32 -10.95 -2.37 -4.90
C ALA A 32 -12.42 -2.46 -5.34
N GLY A 33 -13.18 -1.37 -5.24
CA GLY A 33 -14.56 -1.28 -5.71
C GLY A 33 -14.71 -1.58 -7.20
N ILE A 34 -13.77 -1.12 -8.03
CA ILE A 34 -13.72 -1.48 -9.46
C ILE A 34 -13.48 -2.99 -9.64
N THR A 35 -12.64 -3.59 -8.80
CA THR A 35 -12.29 -5.01 -8.85
C THR A 35 -13.45 -5.91 -8.40
N ILE A 36 -14.23 -5.44 -7.43
CA ILE A 36 -15.43 -6.10 -6.87
C ILE A 36 -16.68 -5.84 -7.73
N SER A 37 -16.61 -4.92 -8.71
CA SER A 37 -17.72 -4.55 -9.60
C SER A 37 -18.52 -5.74 -10.13
N LYS A 38 -19.79 -5.53 -10.51
CA LYS A 38 -20.83 -6.54 -10.80
C LYS A 38 -20.36 -7.81 -11.56
N ARG A 39 -19.31 -7.74 -12.38
CA ARG A 39 -18.68 -8.89 -13.06
C ARG A 39 -17.95 -9.89 -12.14
N ARG A 40 -17.46 -9.51 -10.95
CA ARG A 40 -16.77 -10.38 -9.98
C ARG A 40 -17.34 -10.27 -8.55
N ASN A 41 -18.66 -10.32 -8.45
CA ASN A 41 -19.43 -10.10 -7.21
C ASN A 41 -19.33 -11.20 -6.13
N ARG A 42 -18.43 -12.20 -6.29
CA ARG A 42 -18.28 -13.35 -5.38
C ARG A 42 -16.91 -13.41 -4.68
N LEU A 43 -16.10 -12.35 -4.75
CA LEU A 43 -14.82 -12.31 -4.04
C LEU A 43 -15.05 -12.00 -2.56
N LYS A 44 -14.47 -12.82 -1.68
CA LYS A 44 -14.42 -12.53 -0.24
C LYS A 44 -13.48 -11.35 0.03
N ALA A 45 -13.70 -10.67 1.16
CA ALA A 45 -12.88 -9.54 1.59
C ALA A 45 -11.38 -9.86 1.59
N ASP A 46 -11.00 -11.02 2.16
CA ASP A 46 -9.61 -11.48 2.24
C ASP A 46 -8.94 -11.60 0.85
N ILE A 47 -9.69 -12.06 -0.16
CA ILE A 47 -9.20 -12.21 -1.52
C ILE A 47 -9.01 -10.83 -2.18
N VAL A 48 -9.91 -9.89 -1.89
CA VAL A 48 -9.81 -8.52 -2.40
C VAL A 48 -8.60 -7.81 -1.79
N GLU A 49 -8.36 -7.99 -0.48
CA GLU A 49 -7.19 -7.46 0.21
C GLU A 49 -5.90 -8.00 -0.39
N ALA A 50 -5.79 -9.33 -0.53
CA ALA A 50 -4.63 -9.97 -1.16
C ALA A 50 -4.39 -9.45 -2.59
N LEU A 51 -5.45 -9.24 -3.37
CA LEU A 51 -5.35 -8.69 -4.73
C LEU A 51 -4.86 -7.24 -4.74
N GLN A 52 -5.34 -6.38 -3.84
CA GLN A 52 -4.85 -4.99 -3.76
C GLN A 52 -3.39 -4.95 -3.30
N CYS A 53 -3.00 -5.78 -2.34
CA CYS A 53 -1.61 -5.94 -1.92
C CYS A 53 -0.72 -6.38 -3.08
N LEU A 54 -1.12 -7.42 -3.81
CA LEU A 54 -0.39 -7.92 -4.97
C LEU A 54 -0.22 -6.83 -6.04
N LYS A 55 -1.30 -6.12 -6.38
CA LYS A 55 -1.27 -5.00 -7.33
C LYS A 55 -0.33 -3.88 -6.89
N CYS A 56 -0.30 -3.56 -5.59
CA CYS A 56 0.61 -2.58 -5.02
C CYS A 56 2.08 -3.02 -5.14
N MET A 57 2.37 -4.28 -4.83
CA MET A 57 3.73 -4.85 -4.94
C MET A 57 4.24 -4.84 -6.37
N PHE A 58 3.41 -5.25 -7.35
CA PHE A 58 3.75 -5.16 -8.76
C PHE A 58 4.05 -3.73 -9.20
N LYS A 59 3.19 -2.77 -8.83
CA LYS A 59 3.38 -1.36 -9.20
C LYS A 59 4.66 -0.75 -8.61
N ARG A 60 5.10 -1.24 -7.45
CA ARG A 60 6.34 -0.80 -6.79
C ARG A 60 7.57 -1.61 -7.22
N ASN A 61 7.45 -2.54 -8.18
CA ASN A 61 8.50 -3.48 -8.58
C ASN A 61 9.13 -4.22 -7.39
N LEU A 62 8.30 -4.54 -6.38
CA LEU A 62 8.75 -5.23 -5.16
C LEU A 62 8.76 -6.75 -5.32
N MET A 63 8.11 -7.29 -6.35
CA MET A 63 8.01 -8.74 -6.59
C MET A 63 9.01 -9.27 -7.62
N PHE A 64 9.27 -8.51 -8.68
CA PHE A 64 10.25 -8.84 -9.71
C PHE A 64 11.32 -7.76 -9.67
N ARG A 65 12.45 -8.11 -9.05
CA ARG A 65 13.67 -7.30 -9.04
C ARG A 65 14.59 -7.97 -10.05
N GLU A 66 14.50 -7.51 -11.30
CA GLU A 66 15.54 -7.76 -12.30
C GLU A 66 16.83 -7.02 -11.91
#